data_AF-A0A2M7GXX2-F1
#
_entry.id   AF-A0A2M7GXX2-F1
#
_cell.length_a   1.000
_cell.length_b   1.000
_cell.length_c   1.000
_cell.angle_alpha   90.00
_cell.angle_beta   90.00
_cell.angle_gamma   90.00
#
_symmetry.space_group_name_H-M   'P 1'
#
loop_
_entity.id
_entity.type
_entity.pdbx_description
1 polymer ?
#
loop_
_entity_poly.entity_id
_entity_poly.type
_entity_poly.pdbx_seq_one_letter_code
_entity_poly.pdbx_strand_id
1 'polypeptide(L)'
;MKKTLVVGIISIFIISYLFAQEESAPKFYFKIDPAEPEFWQNSSEDFSQRFWKQSSITDKGFNLLSYESKFLFTPDKSIEDLSVHGVELRFNSSDFLVAVYINILNEGDFFPYEGENQKLDFNSKIKQQLLFAQLEKEFKRAYLARQKAIVRWLDRNYGSHSESFGKFSSDLGSECYQTWTTKGTTFNLYSVKDTYIRLELLPREKKFKSSKERTNLSKQKHSIKDNVEHLANGDIIIRNIPLVEQGSKGYCAVATAEMVLRYFGCEVSNTQLATLAGYSQGEVGAGLINALSKVVTGKAKLNFRVEPIFIQTTAGERLSQGEPFIVLRYFDRQRDFQISSYTEAVAGDATIPPMKITRKELMYFQRMKMGMGHASIVVGFNKERDEFLLSESWNVYSALKRFQAKELEETCYGVLIFHPTSPYINR
;
A
#
# COMPACT_ATOMS: atom_id res chain seq x y z
N MET A 1 3.28 20.83 -41.14
CA MET A 1 2.34 21.42 -40.17
C MET A 1 1.17 20.53 -39.72
N LYS A 2 0.97 19.29 -40.22
CA LYS A 2 -0.17 18.43 -39.82
C LYS A 2 0.11 17.35 -38.74
N LYS A 3 1.37 17.08 -38.37
CA LYS A 3 1.71 16.05 -37.36
C LYS A 3 1.61 16.52 -35.90
N THR A 4 1.74 17.82 -35.63
CA THR A 4 1.71 18.37 -34.26
C THR A 4 0.28 18.45 -33.70
N LEU A 5 -0.72 18.61 -34.57
CA LEU A 5 -2.13 18.75 -34.17
C LEU A 5 -2.74 17.40 -33.74
N VAL A 6 -2.37 16.30 -34.40
CA VAL A 6 -2.89 14.95 -34.10
C VAL A 6 -2.38 14.43 -32.75
N VAL A 7 -1.16 14.80 -32.36
CA VAL A 7 -0.56 14.39 -31.07
C VAL A 7 -1.23 15.10 -29.89
N GLY A 8 -1.56 16.39 -30.02
CA GLY A 8 -2.31 17.11 -28.99
C GLY A 8 -3.71 16.53 -28.77
N ILE A 9 -4.38 16.09 -29.84
CA ILE A 9 -5.71 15.51 -29.78
C ILE A 9 -5.68 14.13 -29.10
N ILE A 10 -4.72 13.25 -29.43
CA ILE A 10 -4.63 11.91 -28.80
C ILE A 10 -4.29 12.01 -27.31
N SER A 11 -3.38 12.91 -26.90
CA SER A 11 -3.08 13.15 -25.48
C SER A 11 -4.28 13.71 -24.72
N ILE A 12 -5.05 14.63 -25.31
CA ILE A 12 -6.30 15.12 -24.73
C ILE A 12 -7.31 13.99 -24.59
N PHE A 13 -7.44 13.10 -25.59
CA PHE A 13 -8.38 11.97 -25.51
C PHE A 13 -8.00 10.92 -24.46
N ILE A 14 -6.71 10.64 -24.21
CA ILE A 14 -6.29 9.70 -23.15
C ILE A 14 -6.50 10.32 -21.77
N ILE A 15 -6.19 11.61 -21.61
CA ILE A 15 -6.46 12.38 -20.39
C ILE A 15 -7.97 12.42 -20.14
N SER A 16 -8.76 12.79 -21.15
CA SER A 16 -10.22 12.75 -21.08
C SER A 16 -10.75 11.35 -20.86
N TYR A 17 -10.11 10.26 -21.30
CA TYR A 17 -10.57 8.89 -21.04
C TYR A 17 -10.23 8.41 -19.61
N LEU A 18 -9.08 8.82 -19.07
CA LEU A 18 -8.71 8.62 -17.66
C LEU A 18 -9.62 9.43 -16.71
N PHE A 19 -10.09 10.62 -17.13
CA PHE A 19 -11.03 11.45 -16.36
C PHE A 19 -12.52 11.17 -16.68
N ALA A 20 -12.88 10.60 -17.84
CA ALA A 20 -14.27 10.34 -18.22
C ALA A 20 -14.86 9.05 -17.63
N GLN A 21 -14.07 8.23 -16.93
CA GLN A 21 -14.64 7.16 -16.11
C GLN A 21 -15.26 7.67 -14.78
N GLU A 22 -15.21 8.98 -14.49
CA GLU A 22 -15.72 9.57 -13.25
C GLU A 22 -17.27 9.60 -13.10
N GLU A 23 -18.06 9.33 -14.14
CA GLU A 23 -19.52 9.53 -14.08
C GLU A 23 -20.33 8.36 -13.48
N SER A 24 -19.71 7.24 -13.10
CA SER A 24 -20.43 6.11 -12.48
C SER A 24 -19.82 5.57 -11.19
N ALA A 25 -18.75 6.18 -10.67
CA ALA A 25 -18.14 5.73 -9.42
C ALA A 25 -19.14 5.90 -8.26
N PRO A 26 -19.51 4.80 -7.58
CA PRO A 26 -20.52 4.88 -6.53
C PRO A 26 -19.98 5.69 -5.34
N LYS A 27 -20.84 6.53 -4.75
CA LYS A 27 -20.46 7.43 -3.65
C LYS A 27 -20.40 6.65 -2.33
N PHE A 28 -19.26 6.67 -1.66
CA PHE A 28 -19.12 6.10 -0.31
C PHE A 28 -19.29 7.19 0.74
N TYR A 29 -19.93 6.88 1.87
CA TYR A 29 -19.99 7.80 3.01
C TYR A 29 -20.06 7.10 4.37
N PHE A 30 -19.55 7.77 5.41
CA PHE A 30 -19.78 7.32 6.78
C PHE A 30 -21.21 7.63 7.22
N LYS A 31 -21.86 6.68 7.89
CA LYS A 31 -23.21 6.89 8.44
C LYS A 31 -23.21 7.82 9.65
N ILE A 32 -22.15 7.78 10.43
CA ILE A 32 -21.93 8.65 11.58
C ILE A 32 -20.82 9.61 11.18
N ASP A 33 -21.04 10.90 11.41
CA ASP A 33 -20.02 11.91 11.21
C ASP A 33 -18.79 11.56 12.06
N PRO A 34 -17.59 11.45 11.46
CA PRO A 34 -16.38 11.18 12.21
C PRO A 34 -16.06 12.21 13.29
N ALA A 35 -16.65 13.40 13.28
CA ALA A 35 -16.52 14.35 14.39
C ALA A 35 -17.19 13.88 15.70
N GLU A 36 -18.14 12.94 15.62
CA GLU A 36 -18.89 12.44 16.76
C GLU A 36 -18.19 11.23 17.43
N PRO A 37 -18.14 11.15 18.78
CA PRO A 37 -17.47 10.04 19.48
C PRO A 37 -18.00 8.65 19.12
N GLU A 38 -19.28 8.55 18.76
CA GLU A 38 -19.96 7.31 18.37
C GLU A 38 -19.37 6.69 17.09
N PHE A 39 -18.71 7.49 16.25
CA PHE A 39 -18.02 7.00 15.05
C PHE A 39 -16.97 5.92 15.39
N TRP A 40 -16.27 6.05 16.51
CA TRP A 40 -15.21 5.13 16.92
C TRP A 40 -15.73 3.82 17.56
N GLN A 41 -17.05 3.67 17.69
CA GLN A 41 -17.67 2.45 18.20
C GLN A 41 -18.06 1.47 17.08
N ASN A 42 -17.86 1.84 15.81
CA ASN A 42 -18.11 0.93 14.69
C ASN A 42 -17.09 -0.24 14.72
N SER A 43 -17.60 -1.44 14.51
CA SER A 43 -16.85 -2.69 14.36
C SER A 43 -16.35 -2.86 12.92
N SER A 44 -15.40 -3.78 12.67
CA SER A 44 -14.98 -4.06 11.29
C SER A 44 -16.15 -4.56 10.41
N GLU A 45 -17.11 -5.29 11.00
CA GLU A 45 -18.30 -5.77 10.32
C GLU A 45 -19.26 -4.63 9.89
N ASP A 46 -19.33 -3.55 10.67
CA ASP A 46 -20.15 -2.37 10.31
C ASP A 46 -19.68 -1.71 9.01
N PHE A 47 -18.40 -1.92 8.67
CA PHE A 47 -17.77 -1.41 7.46
C PHE A 47 -17.62 -2.49 6.38
N SER A 48 -17.37 -3.76 6.69
CA SER A 48 -17.13 -4.84 5.71
C SER A 48 -18.23 -4.94 4.65
N GLN A 49 -19.50 -4.80 5.05
CA GLN A 49 -20.66 -4.82 4.15
C GLN A 49 -20.77 -3.60 3.21
N ARG A 50 -19.99 -2.54 3.46
CA ARG A 50 -20.10 -1.23 2.80
C ARG A 50 -18.89 -0.88 1.95
N PHE A 51 -17.76 -1.55 2.17
CA PHE A 51 -16.57 -1.39 1.34
C PHE A 51 -16.71 -2.35 0.16
N TRP A 52 -16.77 -1.83 -1.07
CA TRP A 52 -17.00 -2.63 -2.28
C TRP A 52 -15.92 -3.69 -2.55
N LYS A 53 -14.76 -3.60 -1.86
CA LYS A 53 -13.71 -4.59 -1.97
C LYS A 53 -12.87 -4.65 -0.69
N GLN A 54 -13.02 -5.74 0.06
CA GLN A 54 -12.09 -6.06 1.13
C GLN A 54 -10.70 -6.29 0.53
N SER A 55 -9.71 -5.61 1.09
CA SER A 55 -8.34 -5.50 0.53
C SER A 55 -7.27 -5.82 1.57
N SER A 56 -7.68 -6.20 2.78
CA SER A 56 -6.83 -7.07 3.56
C SER A 56 -6.56 -8.31 2.71
N ILE A 57 -5.35 -8.85 2.84
CA ILE A 57 -4.96 -10.16 2.29
C ILE A 57 -5.97 -11.26 2.70
N THR A 58 -6.87 -10.99 3.67
CA THR A 58 -7.89 -11.91 4.15
C THR A 58 -9.23 -11.26 4.54
N ASP A 59 -10.30 -12.06 4.60
CA ASP A 59 -11.67 -11.63 4.91
C ASP A 59 -11.94 -11.23 6.38
N LYS A 60 -10.94 -11.25 7.26
CA LYS A 60 -11.09 -10.89 8.70
C LYS A 60 -9.96 -9.99 9.23
N GLY A 61 -9.44 -9.11 8.37
CA GLY A 61 -8.33 -8.23 8.75
C GLY A 61 -8.74 -7.02 9.58
N PHE A 62 -7.85 -6.60 10.48
CA PHE A 62 -7.91 -5.31 11.20
C PHE A 62 -7.76 -4.09 10.29
N ASN A 63 -7.62 -4.27 8.98
CA ASN A 63 -7.45 -3.19 8.00
C ASN A 63 -8.43 -3.36 6.84
N LEU A 64 -9.33 -2.40 6.62
CA LEU A 64 -10.20 -2.34 5.44
C LEU A 64 -9.70 -1.25 4.51
N LEU A 65 -9.39 -1.56 3.24
CA LEU A 65 -9.10 -0.55 2.21
C LEU A 65 -10.13 -0.55 1.08
N SER A 66 -10.63 0.62 0.67
CA SER A 66 -11.37 0.82 -0.59
C SER A 66 -10.58 1.71 -1.52
N TYR A 67 -10.55 1.39 -2.82
CA TYR A 67 -9.94 2.21 -3.88
C TYR A 67 -11.01 2.87 -4.77
N GLU A 68 -10.66 4.00 -5.37
CA GLU A 68 -11.41 4.67 -6.45
C GLU A 68 -12.89 4.92 -6.18
N SER A 69 -13.19 5.91 -5.32
CA SER A 69 -14.57 6.36 -5.10
C SER A 69 -14.65 7.85 -4.83
N LYS A 70 -15.84 8.44 -5.11
CA LYS A 70 -16.19 9.75 -4.55
C LYS A 70 -16.53 9.53 -3.08
N PHE A 71 -15.65 10.00 -2.21
CA PHE A 71 -15.78 9.83 -0.76
C PHE A 71 -16.46 11.04 -0.13
N LEU A 72 -17.55 10.81 0.60
CA LEU A 72 -18.21 11.80 1.43
C LEU A 72 -18.04 11.41 2.91
N PHE A 73 -17.99 12.39 3.80
CA PHE A 73 -17.97 12.06 5.23
C PHE A 73 -19.36 11.64 5.68
N THR A 74 -20.37 12.43 5.34
CA THR A 74 -21.80 12.13 5.48
C THR A 74 -22.53 12.70 4.26
N PRO A 75 -23.81 12.34 4.02
CA PRO A 75 -24.57 12.90 2.89
C PRO A 75 -24.65 14.44 2.87
N ASP A 76 -24.69 15.07 4.05
CA ASP A 76 -24.73 16.52 4.25
C ASP A 76 -23.33 17.18 4.30
N LYS A 77 -22.28 16.39 4.53
CA LYS A 77 -20.88 16.83 4.54
C LYS A 77 -20.11 16.17 3.40
N SER A 78 -20.53 16.48 2.18
CA SER A 78 -19.78 16.15 0.99
C SER A 78 -18.70 17.19 0.73
N ILE A 79 -17.52 16.76 0.32
CA ILE A 79 -16.58 17.62 -0.39
C ILE A 79 -16.64 17.22 -1.86
N GLU A 80 -17.13 18.14 -2.69
CA GLU A 80 -17.16 17.94 -4.14
C GLU A 80 -15.72 17.66 -4.62
N ASP A 81 -15.56 16.58 -5.37
CA ASP A 81 -14.28 16.10 -5.93
C ASP A 81 -13.16 15.77 -4.90
N LEU A 82 -13.50 15.15 -3.76
CA LEU A 82 -12.57 14.19 -3.14
C LEU A 82 -12.49 12.94 -4.02
N SER A 83 -11.75 13.00 -5.12
CA SER A 83 -11.22 11.78 -5.73
C SER A 83 -10.30 11.16 -4.69
N VAL A 84 -10.78 10.16 -3.96
CA VAL A 84 -9.98 9.45 -2.95
C VAL A 84 -9.40 8.24 -3.62
N HIS A 85 -8.08 8.13 -3.58
CA HIS A 85 -7.35 6.99 -4.10
C HIS A 85 -7.51 5.78 -3.19
N GLY A 86 -7.52 5.97 -1.87
CA GLY A 86 -7.91 4.90 -0.98
C GLY A 86 -8.25 5.31 0.45
N VAL A 87 -9.08 4.51 1.12
CA VAL A 87 -9.42 4.70 2.54
C VAL A 87 -9.03 3.48 3.33
N GLU A 88 -8.16 3.61 4.31
CA GLU A 88 -7.76 2.56 5.25
C GLU A 88 -8.45 2.76 6.60
N LEU A 89 -9.13 1.74 7.10
CA LEU A 89 -9.67 1.70 8.46
C LEU A 89 -8.84 0.74 9.30
N ARG A 90 -8.35 1.15 10.47
CA ARG A 90 -7.60 0.28 11.38
C ARG A 90 -8.40 -0.09 12.61
N PHE A 91 -8.39 -1.36 12.98
CA PHE A 91 -9.06 -1.91 14.15
C PHE A 91 -8.04 -2.50 15.15
N ASN A 92 -8.38 -2.52 16.43
CA ASN A 92 -7.60 -3.26 17.43
C ASN A 92 -8.06 -4.72 17.53
N SER A 93 -7.38 -5.52 18.37
CA SER A 93 -7.68 -6.95 18.59
C SER A 93 -9.08 -7.23 19.15
N SER A 94 -9.74 -6.22 19.73
CA SER A 94 -11.11 -6.27 20.23
C SER A 94 -12.13 -5.70 19.22
N ASP A 95 -11.71 -5.51 17.97
CA ASP A 95 -12.52 -5.04 16.85
C ASP A 95 -13.05 -3.60 16.99
N PHE A 96 -12.35 -2.75 17.76
CA PHE A 96 -12.66 -1.32 17.80
C PHE A 96 -11.84 -0.55 16.77
N LEU A 97 -12.51 0.36 16.04
CA LEU A 97 -11.85 1.31 15.15
C LEU A 97 -10.89 2.20 15.96
N VAL A 98 -9.64 2.29 15.52
CA VAL A 98 -8.58 3.07 16.20
C VAL A 98 -7.95 4.14 15.31
N ALA A 99 -8.02 4.00 13.99
CA ALA A 99 -7.56 5.03 13.06
C ALA A 99 -8.29 4.93 11.71
N VAL A 100 -8.38 6.06 11.01
CA VAL A 100 -8.80 6.10 9.60
C VAL A 100 -7.79 6.91 8.81
N TYR A 101 -7.33 6.38 7.67
CA TYR A 101 -6.46 7.08 6.74
C TYR A 101 -7.16 7.24 5.39
N ILE A 102 -7.25 8.46 4.90
CA ILE A 102 -7.84 8.79 3.60
C ILE A 102 -6.72 9.32 2.71
N ASN A 103 -6.32 8.52 1.72
CA ASN A 103 -5.33 8.86 0.70
C ASN A 103 -6.04 9.63 -0.42
N ILE A 104 -5.80 10.94 -0.50
CA ILE A 104 -6.55 11.81 -1.40
C ILE A 104 -5.78 12.09 -2.69
N LEU A 105 -4.46 12.17 -2.61
CA LEU A 105 -3.63 12.40 -3.78
C LEU A 105 -2.24 11.81 -3.53
N ASN A 106 -1.70 11.07 -4.49
CA ASN A 106 -0.30 10.66 -4.49
C ASN A 106 0.31 10.93 -5.87
N GLU A 107 1.52 11.47 -5.91
CA GLU A 107 2.26 11.63 -7.15
C GLU A 107 2.43 10.30 -7.90
N GLY A 108 2.46 9.16 -7.20
CA GLY A 108 2.46 7.80 -7.76
C GLY A 108 1.35 7.52 -8.77
N ASP A 109 0.21 8.18 -8.61
CA ASP A 109 -1.03 7.89 -9.36
C ASP A 109 -1.10 8.64 -10.70
N PHE A 110 -0.19 9.61 -10.94
CA PHE A 110 -0.22 10.48 -12.12
C PHE A 110 0.75 10.08 -13.24
N PHE A 111 1.69 9.15 -13.00
CA PHE A 111 2.77 8.85 -13.96
C PHE A 111 2.69 7.41 -14.48
N PRO A 112 2.29 7.18 -15.75
CA PRO A 112 2.06 5.83 -16.29
C PRO A 112 3.31 4.94 -16.30
N TYR A 113 3.12 3.63 -16.15
CA TYR A 113 4.18 2.63 -16.11
C TYR A 113 4.67 2.34 -17.52
N GLU A 114 5.98 2.29 -17.73
CA GLU A 114 6.55 2.00 -19.05
C GLU A 114 6.05 0.66 -19.63
N GLY A 115 5.68 -0.31 -18.78
CA GLY A 115 5.18 -1.62 -19.20
C GLY A 115 3.73 -1.68 -19.68
N GLU A 116 2.91 -0.63 -19.54
CA GLU A 116 1.57 -0.57 -20.16
C GLU A 116 1.58 0.04 -21.58
N ASN A 117 2.72 0.59 -22.00
CA ASN A 117 2.85 1.36 -23.23
C ASN A 117 3.03 0.55 -24.52
N GLN A 118 2.69 -0.75 -24.57
CA GLN A 118 2.72 -1.49 -25.84
C GLN A 118 1.59 -1.10 -26.82
N LYS A 119 0.58 -0.34 -26.37
CA LYS A 119 -0.44 0.24 -27.28
C LYS A 119 -0.07 1.63 -27.82
N LEU A 120 1.03 2.24 -27.38
CA LEU A 120 1.46 3.57 -27.84
C LEU A 120 2.92 3.52 -28.30
N ASP A 121 3.12 3.60 -29.61
CA ASP A 121 4.44 3.69 -30.25
C ASP A 121 5.17 5.00 -29.84
N PHE A 122 5.90 4.96 -28.73
CA PHE A 122 6.72 6.07 -28.22
C PHE A 122 8.20 5.87 -28.54
N ASN A 123 8.53 5.79 -29.82
CA ASN A 123 9.91 5.72 -30.31
C ASN A 123 10.78 6.99 -30.09
N SER A 124 10.46 7.91 -29.16
CA SER A 124 11.39 9.01 -28.82
C SER A 124 11.39 9.45 -27.36
N LYS A 125 12.60 9.43 -26.77
CA LYS A 125 12.93 9.91 -25.41
C LYS A 125 12.43 11.32 -25.12
N ILE A 126 12.35 12.17 -26.15
CA ILE A 126 11.84 13.55 -26.08
C ILE A 126 10.33 13.58 -25.81
N LYS A 127 9.55 12.70 -26.44
CA LYS A 127 8.09 12.64 -26.22
C LYS A 127 7.75 12.20 -24.80
N GLN A 128 8.50 11.24 -24.27
CA GLN A 128 8.38 10.83 -22.87
C GLN A 128 8.67 12.01 -21.93
N GLN A 129 9.80 12.71 -22.11
CA GLN A 129 10.14 13.87 -21.29
C GLN A 129 9.06 14.97 -21.31
N LEU A 130 8.48 15.26 -22.48
CA LEU A 130 7.40 16.23 -22.61
C LEU A 130 6.12 15.77 -21.88
N LEU A 131 5.77 14.49 -21.99
CA LEU A 131 4.63 13.92 -21.26
C LEU A 131 4.86 13.98 -19.74
N PHE A 132 6.03 13.57 -19.25
CA PHE A 132 6.37 13.64 -17.82
C PHE A 132 6.30 15.07 -17.29
N ALA A 133 6.86 16.04 -18.03
CA ALA A 133 6.79 17.45 -17.64
C ALA A 133 5.33 17.99 -17.62
N GLN A 134 4.48 17.52 -18.54
CA GLN A 134 3.07 17.85 -18.54
C GLN A 134 2.34 17.24 -17.33
N LEU A 135 2.54 15.95 -17.07
CA LEU A 135 1.94 15.24 -15.93
C LEU A 135 2.38 15.85 -14.59
N GLU A 136 3.65 16.23 -14.46
CA GLU A 136 4.16 16.93 -13.28
C GLU A 136 3.44 18.28 -13.08
N LYS A 137 3.22 19.04 -14.15
CA LYS A 137 2.50 20.31 -14.10
C LYS A 137 1.02 20.11 -13.74
N GLU A 138 0.38 19.08 -14.27
CA GLU A 138 -0.99 18.71 -13.95
C GLU A 138 -1.13 18.28 -12.49
N PHE A 139 -0.20 17.44 -12.02
CA PHE A 139 -0.14 17.01 -10.62
C PHE A 139 0.01 18.21 -9.68
N LYS A 140 0.94 19.13 -9.95
CA LYS A 140 1.13 20.36 -9.15
C LYS A 140 -0.13 21.22 -9.08
N ARG A 141 -0.87 21.33 -10.19
CA ARG A 141 -2.16 22.03 -10.24
C ARG A 141 -3.22 21.31 -9.41
N ALA A 142 -3.34 20.00 -9.57
CA ALA A 142 -4.27 19.16 -8.84
C ALA A 142 -3.99 19.19 -7.33
N TYR A 143 -2.73 19.09 -6.93
CA TYR A 143 -2.26 19.20 -5.55
C TYR A 143 -2.73 20.51 -4.92
N LEU A 144 -2.40 21.65 -5.53
CA LEU A 144 -2.75 22.95 -4.97
C LEU A 144 -4.26 23.17 -4.89
N ALA A 145 -5.01 22.74 -5.91
CA ALA A 145 -6.46 22.84 -5.94
C ALA A 145 -7.11 21.99 -4.83
N ARG A 146 -6.72 20.71 -4.72
CA ARG A 146 -7.24 19.76 -3.74
C ARG A 146 -6.87 20.17 -2.31
N GLN A 147 -5.61 20.53 -2.05
CA GLN A 147 -5.17 20.97 -0.72
C GLN A 147 -6.02 22.15 -0.23
N LYS A 148 -6.24 23.17 -1.06
CA LYS A 148 -7.08 24.33 -0.72
C LYS A 148 -8.55 23.96 -0.55
N ALA A 149 -9.06 23.04 -1.34
CA ALA A 149 -10.44 22.57 -1.21
C ALA A 149 -10.65 21.86 0.13
N ILE A 150 -9.76 20.93 0.49
CA ILE A 150 -9.82 20.14 1.72
C ILE A 150 -9.69 21.02 2.95
N VAL A 151 -8.70 21.93 2.98
CA VAL A 151 -8.52 22.85 4.11
C VAL A 151 -9.78 23.69 4.30
N ARG A 152 -10.31 24.32 3.25
CA ARG A 152 -11.54 25.12 3.34
C ARG A 152 -12.75 24.30 3.79
N TRP A 153 -12.82 23.05 3.35
CA TRP A 153 -13.91 22.16 3.73
C TRP A 153 -13.80 21.71 5.19
N LEU A 154 -12.61 21.34 5.66
CA LEU A 154 -12.36 21.00 7.06
C LEU A 154 -12.61 22.22 7.96
N ASP A 155 -12.16 23.41 7.55
CA ASP A 155 -12.42 24.65 8.28
C ASP A 155 -13.91 24.95 8.40
N ARG A 156 -14.66 24.77 7.31
CA ARG A 156 -16.12 24.98 7.28
C ARG A 156 -16.87 24.02 8.19
N ASN A 157 -16.47 22.75 8.23
CA ASN A 157 -17.23 21.69 8.90
C ASN A 157 -16.78 21.43 10.34
N TYR A 158 -15.51 21.69 10.65
CA TYR A 158 -14.88 21.29 11.91
C TYR A 158 -14.15 22.43 12.64
N GLY A 159 -14.23 23.67 12.13
CA GLY A 159 -13.65 24.87 12.74
C GLY A 159 -12.19 25.10 12.35
N SER A 160 -11.51 26.05 12.98
CA SER A 160 -10.13 26.40 12.61
C SER A 160 -9.12 25.31 12.98
N HIS A 161 -8.08 25.18 12.16
CA HIS A 161 -6.93 24.31 12.44
C HIS A 161 -5.81 25.02 13.18
N SER A 162 -4.96 24.23 13.82
CA SER A 162 -3.60 24.61 14.22
C SER A 162 -2.56 24.00 13.28
N GLU A 163 -1.47 24.72 13.00
CA GLU A 163 -0.28 24.09 12.43
C GLU A 163 0.40 23.24 13.50
N SER A 164 0.81 22.03 13.11
CA SER A 164 1.53 21.11 13.97
C SER A 164 2.69 20.50 13.20
N PHE A 165 3.77 20.23 13.91
CA PHE A 165 4.95 19.60 13.32
C PHE A 165 5.03 18.18 13.81
N GLY A 166 5.00 17.24 12.89
CA GLY A 166 5.42 15.88 13.16
C GLY A 166 6.90 15.90 13.43
N LYS A 167 7.32 15.60 14.65
CA LYS A 167 8.70 15.18 14.90
C LYS A 167 8.88 13.79 14.28
N PHE A 168 9.17 13.77 12.99
CA PHE A 168 9.94 12.70 12.41
C PHE A 168 11.37 12.78 12.96
N SER A 169 12.12 11.66 12.95
CA SER A 169 13.52 11.69 13.41
C SER A 169 14.30 12.77 12.66
N SER A 170 15.37 13.28 13.27
CA SER A 170 16.21 14.40 12.77
C SER A 170 16.62 14.28 11.29
N ASP A 171 16.61 13.05 10.76
CA ASP A 171 17.15 12.71 9.45
C ASP A 171 16.05 12.61 8.36
N LEU A 172 14.78 12.66 8.75
CA LEU A 172 13.60 12.51 7.88
C LEU A 172 12.88 13.85 7.59
N GLY A 173 13.36 14.94 8.19
CA GLY A 173 12.70 16.25 8.18
C GLY A 173 11.47 16.29 9.06
N SER A 174 10.99 17.47 9.45
CA SER A 174 9.69 17.63 10.10
C SER A 174 8.60 17.83 9.04
N GLU A 175 7.60 16.97 8.99
CA GLU A 175 6.40 17.23 8.18
C GLU A 175 5.47 18.15 8.96
N CYS A 176 5.15 19.31 8.37
CA CYS A 176 4.08 20.16 8.86
C CYS A 176 2.75 19.55 8.42
N TYR A 177 1.83 19.39 9.36
CA TYR A 177 0.46 19.00 9.09
C TYR A 177 -0.50 19.97 9.78
N GLN A 178 -1.67 20.19 9.17
CA GLN A 178 -2.74 20.95 9.79
C GLN A 178 -3.61 20.02 10.64
N THR A 179 -3.98 20.46 11.84
CA THR A 179 -4.77 19.67 12.79
C THR A 179 -6.10 20.34 13.11
N TRP A 180 -7.20 19.60 12.96
CA TRP A 180 -8.53 19.98 13.45
C TRP A 180 -8.92 19.06 14.59
N THR A 181 -9.47 19.62 15.67
CA THR A 181 -9.91 18.84 16.83
C THR A 181 -11.40 19.04 17.08
N THR A 182 -12.16 17.97 16.93
CA THR A 182 -13.62 17.93 17.16
C THR A 182 -13.94 17.26 18.49
N LYS A 183 -15.21 16.97 18.80
CA LYS A 183 -15.58 16.27 20.06
C LYS A 183 -15.04 14.85 20.11
N GLY A 184 -15.15 14.12 19.00
CA GLY A 184 -14.79 12.71 18.90
C GLY A 184 -13.47 12.44 18.20
N THR A 185 -12.94 13.36 17.40
CA THR A 185 -11.82 13.07 16.48
C THR A 185 -10.81 14.20 16.35
N THR A 186 -9.55 13.82 16.24
CA THR A 186 -8.45 14.65 15.72
C THR A 186 -8.25 14.32 14.24
N PHE A 187 -8.30 15.33 13.39
CA PHE A 187 -8.03 15.22 11.95
C PHE A 187 -6.65 15.83 11.67
N ASN A 188 -5.72 15.04 11.12
CA ASN A 188 -4.38 15.48 10.71
C ASN A 188 -4.29 15.45 9.19
N LEU A 189 -4.16 16.62 8.54
CA LEU A 189 -3.94 16.72 7.10
C LEU A 189 -2.44 16.83 6.83
N TYR A 190 -1.89 15.76 6.27
CA TYR A 190 -0.54 15.73 5.73
C TYR A 190 -0.59 16.22 4.29
N SER A 191 0.02 17.38 4.02
CA SER A 191 0.15 17.94 2.68
C SER A 191 1.63 18.19 2.38
N VAL A 192 2.30 17.16 1.85
CA VAL A 192 3.70 17.27 1.44
C VAL A 192 3.72 17.80 0.01
N LYS A 193 4.29 19.00 -0.14
CA LYS A 193 4.26 19.74 -1.40
C LYS A 193 4.78 18.89 -2.55
N ASP A 194 3.97 18.84 -3.61
CA ASP A 194 4.28 18.14 -4.85
C ASP A 194 4.57 16.64 -4.62
N THR A 195 3.98 16.04 -3.58
CA THR A 195 4.21 14.63 -3.22
C THR A 195 2.90 13.91 -2.93
N TYR A 196 2.22 14.24 -1.82
CA TYR A 196 0.96 13.58 -1.47
C TYR A 196 0.07 14.45 -0.58
N ILE A 197 -1.22 14.11 -0.56
CA ILE A 197 -2.21 14.62 0.39
C ILE A 197 -2.88 13.42 1.06
N ARG A 198 -2.75 13.32 2.39
CA ARG A 198 -3.37 12.27 3.21
C ARG A 198 -4.05 12.92 4.41
N LEU A 199 -5.26 12.45 4.72
CA LEU A 199 -5.99 12.84 5.92
C LEU A 199 -6.04 11.65 6.88
N GLU A 200 -5.50 11.83 8.08
CA GLU A 200 -5.57 10.88 9.18
C GLU A 200 -6.63 11.33 10.18
N LEU A 201 -7.45 10.40 10.65
CA LEU A 201 -8.39 10.61 11.74
C LEU A 201 -7.98 9.70 12.90
N LEU A 202 -7.93 10.27 14.10
CA LEU A 202 -7.65 9.57 15.34
C LEU A 202 -8.71 9.91 16.40
N PRO A 203 -9.10 8.97 17.28
CA PRO A 203 -10.09 9.23 18.32
C PRO A 203 -9.59 10.26 19.33
N ARG A 204 -10.46 11.20 19.71
CA ARG A 204 -10.21 12.16 20.78
C ARG A 204 -10.39 11.47 22.12
N GLU A 205 -9.30 11.43 22.85
CA GLU A 205 -9.02 10.74 24.11
C GLU A 205 -9.98 10.98 25.33
N LYS A 206 -11.32 10.90 25.23
CA LYS A 206 -12.18 11.20 26.40
C LYS A 206 -13.34 10.26 26.77
N LYS A 207 -13.69 9.20 26.04
CA LYS A 207 -14.83 8.34 26.44
C LYS A 207 -14.69 6.82 26.20
N PHE A 208 -13.48 6.25 26.21
CA PHE A 208 -13.38 4.83 26.55
C PHE A 208 -13.61 4.66 28.05
N LYS A 209 -14.50 3.73 28.44
CA LYS A 209 -14.79 3.44 29.84
C LYS A 209 -13.47 3.07 30.56
N SER A 210 -13.15 3.84 31.59
CA SER A 210 -11.99 3.69 32.49
C SER A 210 -10.59 3.97 31.90
N SER A 211 -9.86 4.85 32.59
CA SER A 211 -8.45 5.19 32.35
C SER A 211 -7.47 4.02 32.52
N LYS A 212 -7.88 2.95 33.23
CA LYS A 212 -7.09 1.71 33.38
C LYS A 212 -7.05 0.88 32.09
N GLU A 213 -8.16 0.83 31.34
CA GLU A 213 -8.21 0.12 30.07
C GLU A 213 -7.43 0.84 28.98
N ARG A 214 -7.42 2.18 28.93
CA ARG A 214 -6.56 2.93 27.98
C ARG A 214 -5.07 2.73 28.22
N THR A 215 -4.61 2.71 29.47
CA THR A 215 -3.22 2.32 29.77
C THR A 215 -2.92 0.87 29.46
N ASN A 216 -3.92 0.01 29.22
CA ASN A 216 -3.74 -1.36 28.76
C ASN A 216 -3.94 -1.51 27.24
N LEU A 217 -4.74 -0.64 26.59
CA LEU A 217 -5.03 -0.64 25.15
C LEU A 217 -3.94 0.05 24.32
N SER A 218 -3.40 1.19 24.79
CA SER A 218 -2.19 1.80 24.20
C SER A 218 -0.88 1.13 24.63
N LYS A 219 -0.96 0.20 25.60
CA LYS A 219 0.12 -0.73 25.97
C LYS A 219 -0.15 -2.16 25.52
N GLN A 220 -1.21 -2.41 24.74
CA GLN A 220 -1.51 -3.74 24.24
C GLN A 220 -0.53 -4.04 23.12
N LYS A 221 0.62 -4.52 23.56
CA LYS A 221 1.65 -5.14 22.74
C LYS A 221 1.01 -6.34 22.06
N HIS A 222 0.60 -6.16 20.80
CA HIS A 222 0.14 -7.27 19.99
C HIS A 222 1.38 -8.02 19.52
N SER A 223 1.40 -9.34 19.72
CA SER A 223 2.50 -10.11 19.17
C SER A 223 2.33 -10.16 17.66
N ILE A 224 3.43 -10.05 16.91
CA ILE A 224 3.38 -10.29 15.46
C ILE A 224 2.87 -11.69 15.12
N LYS A 225 3.04 -12.66 16.05
CA LYS A 225 2.52 -14.02 15.92
C LYS A 225 0.99 -14.08 15.91
N ASP A 226 0.33 -13.12 16.55
CA ASP A 226 -1.13 -13.07 16.60
C ASP A 226 -1.73 -12.78 15.21
N ASN A 227 -0.91 -12.27 14.28
CA ASN A 227 -1.30 -12.09 12.88
C ASN A 227 -1.16 -13.37 12.05
N VAL A 228 -0.56 -14.44 12.58
CA VAL A 228 -0.40 -15.71 11.84
C VAL A 228 -1.67 -16.53 11.94
N GLU A 229 -2.17 -16.97 10.80
CA GLU A 229 -3.34 -17.83 10.74
C GLU A 229 -3.07 -19.09 9.91
N HIS A 230 -3.61 -20.20 10.40
CA HIS A 230 -3.64 -21.48 9.72
C HIS A 230 -5.01 -21.68 9.05
N LEU A 231 -5.01 -21.76 7.72
CA LEU A 231 -6.21 -22.00 6.93
C LEU A 231 -6.48 -23.50 6.76
N ALA A 232 -7.74 -23.85 6.51
CA ALA A 232 -8.18 -25.24 6.33
C ALA A 232 -7.54 -25.93 5.12
N ASN A 233 -7.06 -25.17 4.13
CA ASN A 233 -6.35 -25.68 2.95
C ASN A 233 -4.84 -25.92 3.19
N GLY A 234 -4.36 -25.76 4.44
CA GLY A 234 -2.96 -25.93 4.83
C GLY A 234 -2.09 -24.69 4.63
N ASP A 235 -2.65 -23.58 4.14
CA ASP A 235 -1.92 -22.32 4.04
C ASP A 235 -1.69 -21.74 5.44
N ILE A 236 -0.48 -21.22 5.65
CA ILE A 236 -0.12 -20.39 6.79
C ILE A 236 0.13 -18.99 6.25
N ILE A 237 -0.64 -18.02 6.72
CA ILE A 237 -0.60 -16.64 6.22
C ILE A 237 -0.46 -15.62 7.35
N ILE A 238 0.15 -14.50 7.02
CA ILE A 238 0.24 -13.32 7.87
C ILE A 238 -0.89 -12.37 7.49
N ARG A 239 -1.81 -12.15 8.41
CA ARG A 239 -2.90 -11.20 8.30
C ARG A 239 -2.43 -9.78 8.60
N ASN A 240 -3.32 -8.82 8.34
CA ASN A 240 -3.19 -7.43 8.78
C ASN A 240 -2.01 -6.66 8.18
N ILE A 241 -1.38 -7.21 7.14
CA ILE A 241 -0.45 -6.46 6.31
C ILE A 241 -1.27 -5.46 5.48
N PRO A 242 -1.01 -4.15 5.57
CA PRO A 242 -1.69 -3.16 4.75
C PRO A 242 -1.27 -3.33 3.30
N LEU A 243 -2.22 -3.27 2.37
CA LEU A 243 -1.91 -3.23 0.95
C LEU A 243 -1.55 -1.80 0.55
N VAL A 244 -0.48 -1.67 -0.22
CA VAL A 244 0.00 -0.39 -0.74
C VAL A 244 0.18 -0.55 -2.24
N GLU A 245 -0.53 0.26 -3.01
CA GLU A 245 -0.37 0.30 -4.45
C GLU A 245 0.82 1.20 -4.80
N GLN A 246 1.70 0.71 -5.69
CA GLN A 246 2.84 1.46 -6.21
C GLN A 246 2.40 2.52 -7.25
N GLY A 247 1.12 2.50 -7.64
CA GLY A 247 0.60 3.22 -8.78
C GLY A 247 1.33 2.79 -10.05
N SER A 248 1.53 3.72 -10.96
CA SER A 248 2.13 3.44 -12.25
C SER A 248 3.65 3.76 -12.31
N LYS A 249 4.29 4.00 -11.16
CA LYS A 249 5.75 4.15 -11.04
C LYS A 249 6.43 2.79 -10.86
N GLY A 250 7.72 2.69 -11.19
CA GLY A 250 8.61 1.57 -10.83
C GLY A 250 8.94 1.53 -9.33
N TYR A 251 7.92 1.68 -8.49
CA TYR A 251 7.98 1.85 -7.04
C TYR A 251 7.71 0.54 -6.29
N CYS A 252 7.75 -0.60 -6.98
CA CYS A 252 7.46 -1.92 -6.40
C CYS A 252 8.20 -2.16 -5.07
N ALA A 253 9.48 -1.77 -5.00
CA ALA A 253 10.30 -1.96 -3.82
C ALA A 253 9.98 -1.02 -2.65
N VAL A 254 9.70 0.27 -2.93
CA VAL A 254 9.30 1.22 -1.88
C VAL A 254 7.87 0.99 -1.41
N ALA A 255 6.98 0.53 -2.29
CA ALA A 255 5.60 0.18 -1.93
C ALA A 255 5.55 -1.09 -1.08
N THR A 256 6.24 -2.16 -1.47
CA THR A 256 6.34 -3.37 -0.65
C THR A 256 7.05 -3.12 0.69
N ALA A 257 8.06 -2.23 0.71
CA ALA A 257 8.67 -1.78 1.96
C ALA A 257 7.70 -0.98 2.85
N GLU A 258 6.85 -0.12 2.29
CA GLU A 258 5.78 0.54 3.04
C GLU A 258 4.85 -0.50 3.67
N MET A 259 4.42 -1.53 2.93
CA MET A 259 3.55 -2.60 3.44
C MET A 259 4.17 -3.26 4.68
N VAL A 260 5.44 -3.68 4.60
CA VAL A 260 6.16 -4.34 5.71
C VAL A 260 6.38 -3.39 6.88
N LEU A 261 6.82 -2.15 6.62
CA LEU A 261 7.10 -1.18 7.69
C LEU A 261 5.82 -0.81 8.45
N ARG A 262 4.72 -0.59 7.75
CA ARG A 262 3.42 -0.31 8.37
C ARG A 262 2.86 -1.51 9.11
N TYR A 263 3.08 -2.72 8.62
CA TYR A 263 2.77 -3.94 9.37
C TYR A 263 3.46 -3.96 10.74
N PHE A 264 4.71 -3.50 10.82
CA PHE A 264 5.44 -3.34 12.08
C PHE A 264 5.12 -2.05 12.86
N GLY A 265 4.08 -1.30 12.48
CA GLY A 265 3.66 -0.05 13.15
C GLY A 265 4.49 1.19 12.80
N CYS A 266 5.32 1.12 11.75
CA CYS A 266 6.08 2.27 11.27
C CYS A 266 5.31 3.00 10.17
N GLU A 267 4.65 4.12 10.53
CA GLU A 267 3.97 5.00 9.57
C GLU A 267 4.97 5.63 8.59
N VAL A 268 5.00 5.14 7.36
CA VAL A 268 5.82 5.70 6.28
C VAL A 268 5.02 5.62 4.98
N SER A 269 5.37 6.43 3.99
CA SER A 269 4.85 6.32 2.63
C SER A 269 5.94 5.88 1.66
N ASN A 270 5.52 5.24 0.57
CA ASN A 270 6.40 4.85 -0.53
C ASN A 270 7.14 6.06 -1.12
N THR A 271 6.55 7.26 -1.07
CA THR A 271 7.20 8.48 -1.55
C THR A 271 8.24 8.99 -0.58
N GLN A 272 7.98 8.97 0.73
CA GLN A 272 9.01 9.26 1.73
C GLN A 272 10.21 8.32 1.56
N LEU A 273 9.95 7.02 1.40
CA LEU A 273 11.01 6.04 1.14
C LEU A 273 11.76 6.36 -0.16
N ALA A 274 11.05 6.74 -1.21
CA ALA A 274 11.65 7.10 -2.49
C ALA A 274 12.53 8.35 -2.38
N THR A 275 12.05 9.43 -1.75
CA THR A 275 12.82 10.66 -1.54
C THR A 275 14.09 10.39 -0.74
N LEU A 276 14.01 9.63 0.34
CA LEU A 276 15.16 9.27 1.17
C LEU A 276 16.19 8.42 0.43
N ALA A 277 15.70 7.56 -0.46
CA ALA A 277 16.53 6.70 -1.28
C ALA A 277 17.14 7.44 -2.49
N GLY A 278 16.75 8.68 -2.77
CA GLY A 278 17.05 9.35 -4.04
C GLY A 278 16.49 8.57 -5.24
N TYR A 279 15.39 7.85 -5.03
CA TYR A 279 14.86 6.83 -5.92
C TYR A 279 13.83 7.45 -6.87
N SER A 280 14.15 7.46 -8.15
CA SER A 280 13.30 8.03 -9.20
C SER A 280 12.49 6.95 -9.94
N GLN A 281 13.09 5.80 -10.26
CA GLN A 281 12.50 4.61 -10.90
C GLN A 281 13.48 3.41 -10.76
N GLY A 282 13.02 2.16 -10.84
CA GLY A 282 13.87 1.02 -11.24
C GLY A 282 14.42 0.12 -10.11
N GLU A 283 15.53 -0.57 -10.36
CA GLU A 283 16.04 -1.67 -9.50
C GLU A 283 16.32 -1.26 -8.05
N VAL A 284 16.22 -2.24 -7.14
CA VAL A 284 16.65 -2.12 -5.74
C VAL A 284 18.17 -2.01 -5.67
N GLY A 285 18.67 -0.78 -5.80
CA GLY A 285 20.07 -0.44 -5.64
C GLY A 285 20.47 -0.05 -4.21
N ALA A 286 21.75 0.25 -4.02
CA ALA A 286 22.31 0.65 -2.73
C ALA A 286 21.60 1.84 -2.07
N GLY A 287 21.03 2.76 -2.87
CA GLY A 287 20.27 3.92 -2.37
C GLY A 287 19.03 3.51 -1.56
N LEU A 288 18.23 2.58 -2.08
CA LEU A 288 17.05 2.08 -1.38
C LEU A 288 17.44 1.24 -0.15
N ILE A 289 18.43 0.38 -0.26
CA ILE A 289 18.94 -0.40 0.88
C ILE A 289 19.40 0.52 2.02
N ASN A 290 20.11 1.60 1.69
CA ASN A 290 20.57 2.58 2.67
C ASN A 290 19.41 3.35 3.31
N ALA A 291 18.42 3.78 2.52
CA ALA A 291 17.23 4.45 3.05
C ALA A 291 16.41 3.53 3.97
N LEU A 292 16.17 2.29 3.54
CA LEU A 292 15.49 1.28 4.34
C LEU A 292 16.26 1.01 5.63
N SER A 293 17.57 0.81 5.57
CA SER A 293 18.40 0.60 6.77
C SER A 293 18.23 1.75 7.78
N LYS A 294 18.27 3.01 7.33
CA LYS A 294 18.05 4.19 8.18
C LYS A 294 16.66 4.22 8.82
N VAL A 295 15.61 4.03 8.01
CA VAL A 295 14.21 4.06 8.47
C VAL A 295 13.92 2.90 9.42
N VAL A 296 14.35 1.70 9.05
CA VAL A 296 14.09 0.47 9.79
C VAL A 296 14.77 0.49 11.16
N THR A 297 16.05 0.86 11.21
CA THR A 297 16.82 0.88 12.47
C THR A 297 16.45 2.07 13.36
N GLY A 298 16.27 3.26 12.78
CA GLY A 298 15.98 4.48 13.54
C GLY A 298 14.52 4.57 14.02
N LYS A 299 13.56 4.32 13.12
CA LYS A 299 12.12 4.56 13.37
C LYS A 299 11.39 3.28 13.79
N ALA A 300 11.49 2.24 12.96
CA ALA A 300 10.78 1.00 13.21
C ALA A 300 11.43 0.17 14.34
N LYS A 301 12.67 0.49 14.72
CA LYS A 301 13.48 -0.25 15.70
C LYS A 301 13.52 -1.74 15.37
N LEU A 302 13.60 -2.06 14.08
CA LEU A 302 13.78 -3.44 13.61
C LEU A 302 15.24 -3.63 13.20
N ASN A 303 15.65 -4.88 13.21
CA ASN A 303 16.84 -5.33 12.51
C ASN A 303 16.52 -5.44 11.02
N PHE A 304 17.39 -4.88 10.18
CA PHE A 304 17.29 -4.97 8.73
C PHE A 304 18.49 -5.74 8.19
N ARG A 305 18.24 -6.71 7.30
CA ARG A 305 19.29 -7.44 6.58
C ARG A 305 18.88 -7.68 5.15
N VAL A 306 19.89 -7.79 4.29
CA VAL A 306 19.72 -8.18 2.90
C VAL A 306 20.46 -9.50 2.71
N GLU A 307 19.75 -10.52 2.27
CA GLU A 307 20.33 -11.82 1.91
C GLU A 307 20.37 -11.95 0.38
N PRO A 308 21.42 -12.54 -0.20
CA PRO A 308 21.57 -12.63 -1.65
C PRO A 308 20.68 -13.72 -2.29
N ILE A 309 20.19 -14.66 -1.47
CA ILE A 309 19.45 -15.84 -1.95
C ILE A 309 18.22 -16.10 -1.09
N PHE A 310 17.21 -16.69 -1.70
CA PHE A 310 16.04 -17.23 -1.02
C PHE A 310 16.35 -18.64 -0.49
N ILE A 311 16.03 -18.89 0.79
CA ILE A 311 16.17 -20.20 1.43
C ILE A 311 14.81 -20.57 2.01
N GLN A 312 14.20 -21.62 1.45
CA GLN A 312 12.84 -22.05 1.79
C GLN A 312 12.63 -22.35 3.28
N THR A 313 13.55 -23.09 3.91
CA THR A 313 13.40 -23.51 5.31
C THR A 313 13.31 -22.31 6.24
N THR A 314 14.26 -21.38 6.11
CA THR A 314 14.29 -20.15 6.90
C THR A 314 13.14 -19.20 6.55
N ALA A 315 12.63 -19.23 5.32
CA ALA A 315 11.47 -18.46 4.91
C ALA A 315 10.18 -18.93 5.61
N GLY A 316 9.91 -20.24 5.62
CA GLY A 316 8.74 -20.81 6.29
C GLY A 316 8.74 -20.60 7.81
N GLU A 317 9.91 -20.70 8.45
CA GLU A 317 10.07 -20.41 9.89
C GLU A 317 9.70 -18.96 10.21
N ARG A 318 10.20 -17.99 9.43
CA ARG A 318 9.90 -16.56 9.59
C ARG A 318 8.42 -16.26 9.45
N LEU A 319 7.78 -16.80 8.42
CA LEU A 319 6.35 -16.61 8.19
C LEU A 319 5.52 -17.16 9.34
N SER A 320 5.94 -18.31 9.90
CA SER A 320 5.32 -18.90 11.09
C SER A 320 5.50 -18.06 12.36
N GLN A 321 6.47 -17.12 12.39
CA GLN A 321 6.63 -16.14 13.47
C GLN A 321 5.87 -14.83 13.22
N GLY A 322 5.19 -14.68 12.07
CA GLY A 322 4.53 -13.43 11.69
C GLY A 322 5.49 -12.38 11.13
N GLU A 323 6.61 -12.81 10.54
CA GLU A 323 7.61 -11.91 9.94
C GLU A 323 7.53 -11.97 8.41
N PRO A 324 6.82 -11.02 7.76
CA PRO A 324 6.84 -10.92 6.31
C PRO A 324 8.19 -10.37 5.85
N PHE A 325 8.57 -10.71 4.61
CA PHE A 325 9.81 -10.25 4.00
C PHE A 325 9.60 -9.95 2.52
N ILE A 326 10.54 -9.24 1.90
CA ILE A 326 10.45 -8.89 0.48
C ILE A 326 11.42 -9.77 -0.29
N VAL A 327 10.95 -10.37 -1.37
CA VAL A 327 11.81 -11.05 -2.36
C VAL A 327 11.96 -10.13 -3.55
N LEU A 328 13.23 -9.90 -3.92
CA LEU A 328 13.63 -9.25 -5.16
C LEU A 328 13.84 -10.35 -6.19
N ARG A 329 13.05 -10.32 -7.26
CA ARG A 329 13.01 -11.40 -8.25
C ARG A 329 12.96 -10.89 -9.67
N TYR A 330 13.52 -11.67 -10.58
CA TYR A 330 13.27 -11.48 -12.00
C TYR A 330 11.81 -11.82 -12.32
N PHE A 331 11.24 -11.03 -13.21
CA PHE A 331 9.82 -11.03 -13.49
C PHE A 331 9.54 -11.09 -14.99
N ASP A 332 8.47 -11.79 -15.35
CA ASP A 332 7.91 -11.83 -16.69
C ASP A 332 6.37 -11.82 -16.61
N ARG A 333 5.74 -11.02 -17.46
CA ARG A 333 4.28 -10.81 -17.46
C ARG A 333 3.51 -12.05 -17.89
N GLN A 334 4.02 -12.84 -18.84
CA GLN A 334 3.37 -14.07 -19.26
C GLN A 334 3.40 -15.10 -18.13
N ARG A 335 4.52 -15.24 -17.44
CA ARG A 335 4.61 -16.13 -16.27
C ARG A 335 3.70 -15.66 -15.14
N ASP A 336 3.64 -14.37 -14.88
CA ASP A 336 2.73 -13.80 -13.87
C ASP A 336 1.26 -14.09 -14.16
N PHE A 337 0.85 -13.99 -15.42
CA PHE A 337 -0.50 -14.35 -15.84
C PHE A 337 -0.79 -15.83 -15.54
N GLN A 338 0.14 -16.73 -15.85
CA GLN A 338 0.01 -18.16 -15.53
C GLN A 338 -0.17 -18.40 -14.03
N ILE A 339 0.63 -17.71 -13.20
CA ILE A 339 0.55 -17.81 -11.74
C ILE A 339 -0.77 -17.27 -11.22
N SER A 340 -1.27 -16.17 -11.80
CA SER A 340 -2.56 -15.58 -11.42
C SER A 340 -3.70 -16.53 -11.75
N SER A 341 -3.74 -17.07 -12.97
CA SER A 341 -4.74 -18.07 -13.37
C SER A 341 -4.66 -19.34 -12.52
N TYR A 342 -3.46 -19.80 -12.18
CA TYR A 342 -3.26 -20.93 -11.28
C TYR A 342 -3.78 -20.65 -9.86
N THR A 343 -3.50 -19.46 -9.34
CA THR A 343 -3.97 -19.01 -8.01
C THR A 343 -5.49 -19.00 -7.95
N GLU A 344 -6.14 -18.42 -8.96
CA GLU A 344 -7.60 -18.39 -9.08
C GLU A 344 -8.19 -19.81 -9.18
N ALA A 345 -7.56 -20.69 -9.96
CA ALA A 345 -8.02 -22.06 -10.11
C ALA A 345 -7.96 -22.83 -8.78
N VAL A 346 -6.85 -22.73 -8.04
CA VAL A 346 -6.70 -23.39 -6.72
C VAL A 346 -7.69 -22.83 -5.69
N ALA A 347 -7.99 -21.53 -5.76
CA ALA A 347 -9.00 -20.93 -4.89
C ALA A 347 -10.41 -21.48 -5.18
N GLY A 348 -10.71 -21.82 -6.44
CA GLY A 348 -11.98 -22.48 -6.83
C GLY A 348 -12.01 -23.98 -6.58
N ASP A 349 -10.86 -24.66 -6.63
CA ASP A 349 -10.71 -26.10 -6.44
C ASP A 349 -9.34 -26.45 -5.82
N ALA A 350 -9.36 -26.78 -4.53
CA ALA A 350 -8.16 -27.14 -3.77
C ALA A 350 -7.51 -28.46 -4.24
N THR A 351 -8.19 -29.27 -5.04
CA THR A 351 -7.65 -30.53 -5.58
C THR A 351 -6.67 -30.34 -6.73
N ILE A 352 -6.61 -29.13 -7.31
CA ILE A 352 -5.67 -28.80 -8.38
C ILE A 352 -4.24 -29.00 -7.86
N PRO A 353 -3.41 -29.79 -8.57
CA PRO A 353 -2.06 -30.09 -8.11
C PRO A 353 -1.13 -28.87 -8.21
N PRO A 354 -0.07 -28.81 -7.39
CA PRO A 354 0.98 -27.81 -7.50
C PRO A 354 1.57 -27.71 -8.92
N MET A 355 1.83 -26.49 -9.39
CA MET A 355 2.53 -26.29 -10.67
C MET A 355 3.88 -27.00 -10.61
N LYS A 356 4.18 -27.87 -11.58
CA LYS A 356 5.47 -28.55 -11.63
C LYS A 356 6.49 -27.71 -12.37
N ILE A 357 7.61 -27.38 -11.71
CA ILE A 357 8.73 -26.72 -12.36
C ILE A 357 9.53 -27.73 -13.19
N THR A 358 9.37 -27.65 -14.50
CA THR A 358 10.05 -28.48 -15.49
C THR A 358 11.46 -27.97 -15.79
N ARG A 359 12.30 -28.81 -16.41
CA ARG A 359 13.62 -28.39 -16.92
C ARG A 359 13.53 -27.22 -17.90
N LYS A 360 12.47 -27.16 -18.71
CA LYS A 360 12.23 -26.06 -19.65
C LYS A 360 11.97 -24.74 -18.93
N GLU A 361 11.21 -24.78 -17.83
CA GLU A 361 10.98 -23.61 -16.97
C GLU A 361 12.25 -23.17 -16.24
N LEU A 362 13.05 -24.11 -15.71
CA LEU A 362 14.36 -23.76 -15.12
C LEU A 362 15.26 -23.03 -16.13
N MET A 363 15.35 -23.53 -17.36
CA MET A 363 16.10 -22.85 -18.43
C MET A 363 15.49 -21.50 -18.80
N TYR A 364 14.17 -21.35 -18.67
CA TYR A 364 13.48 -20.09 -18.91
C TYR A 364 13.79 -19.07 -17.81
N PHE A 365 13.73 -19.45 -16.53
CA PHE A 365 14.10 -18.60 -15.39
C PHE A 365 15.55 -18.13 -15.47
N GLN A 366 16.47 -18.99 -15.91
CA GLN A 366 17.86 -18.59 -16.15
C GLN A 366 17.99 -17.50 -17.22
N ARG A 367 17.18 -17.56 -18.30
CA ARG A 367 17.14 -16.49 -19.31
C ARG A 367 16.48 -15.22 -18.79
N MET A 368 15.52 -15.35 -17.86
CA MET A 368 14.88 -14.20 -17.21
C MET A 368 15.84 -13.39 -16.34
N LYS A 369 17.02 -13.91 -15.97
CA LYS A 369 18.04 -13.14 -15.22
C LYS A 369 18.60 -11.92 -15.97
N MET A 370 18.27 -11.79 -17.26
CA MET A 370 18.52 -10.61 -18.08
C MET A 370 17.28 -9.70 -18.25
N GLY A 371 16.18 -10.06 -17.60
CA GLY A 371 14.88 -9.40 -17.68
C GLY A 371 14.65 -8.38 -16.58
N MET A 372 13.39 -7.97 -16.41
CA MET A 372 13.02 -6.92 -15.44
C MET A 372 13.01 -7.46 -14.00
N GLY A 373 13.52 -6.66 -13.06
CA GLY A 373 13.37 -6.92 -11.63
C GLY A 373 12.00 -6.48 -11.09
N HIS A 374 11.54 -7.16 -10.05
CA HIS A 374 10.33 -6.83 -9.30
C HIS A 374 10.52 -7.14 -7.82
N ALA A 375 9.83 -6.39 -6.96
CA ALA A 375 9.82 -6.62 -5.52
C ALA A 375 8.44 -7.09 -5.09
N SER A 376 8.39 -8.26 -4.46
CA SER A 376 7.16 -8.89 -3.98
C SER A 376 7.26 -9.12 -2.48
N ILE A 377 6.20 -8.86 -1.73
CA ILE A 377 6.15 -9.23 -0.31
C ILE A 377 5.68 -10.68 -0.19
N VAL A 378 6.41 -11.49 0.58
CA VAL A 378 6.03 -12.85 0.92
C VAL A 378 5.29 -12.82 2.25
N VAL A 379 4.06 -13.32 2.23
CA VAL A 379 3.09 -13.17 3.33
C VAL A 379 2.57 -14.50 3.84
N GLY A 380 2.91 -15.62 3.20
CA GLY A 380 2.48 -16.94 3.64
C GLY A 380 3.15 -18.07 2.87
N PHE A 381 2.83 -19.29 3.26
CA PHE A 381 3.34 -20.50 2.64
C PHE A 381 2.40 -21.69 2.84
N ASN A 382 2.56 -22.71 2.01
CA ASN A 382 1.93 -24.01 2.16
C ASN A 382 3.01 -25.08 2.06
N LYS A 383 3.27 -25.76 3.18
CA LYS A 383 4.36 -26.74 3.28
C LYS A 383 4.10 -27.99 2.44
N GLU A 384 2.86 -28.46 2.38
CA GLU A 384 2.50 -29.69 1.66
C GLU A 384 2.55 -29.50 0.15
N ARG A 385 2.23 -28.29 -0.31
CA ARG A 385 2.21 -27.92 -1.74
C ARG A 385 3.53 -27.38 -2.26
N ASP A 386 4.52 -27.19 -1.38
CA ASP A 386 5.81 -26.55 -1.69
C ASP A 386 5.64 -25.12 -2.26
N GLU A 387 4.72 -24.35 -1.67
CA GLU A 387 4.31 -23.04 -2.17
C GLU A 387 4.56 -21.91 -1.18
N PHE A 388 4.83 -20.73 -1.73
CA PHE A 388 4.83 -19.45 -1.02
C PHE A 388 3.77 -18.53 -1.60
N LEU A 389 3.18 -17.71 -0.72
CA LEU A 389 2.10 -16.80 -1.03
C LEU A 389 2.66 -15.38 -1.06
N LEU A 390 2.60 -14.76 -2.23
CA LEU A 390 3.11 -13.42 -2.49
C LEU A 390 1.95 -12.44 -2.67
N SER A 391 2.12 -11.23 -2.17
CA SER A 391 1.26 -10.10 -2.52
C SER A 391 2.08 -9.08 -3.30
N GLU A 392 1.49 -8.55 -4.37
CA GLU A 392 2.14 -7.55 -5.23
C GLU A 392 1.58 -6.16 -4.94
N SER A 393 2.41 -5.14 -5.14
CA SER A 393 2.03 -3.73 -4.97
C SER A 393 1.30 -3.15 -6.19
N TRP A 394 0.79 -3.97 -7.12
CA TRP A 394 0.08 -3.46 -8.29
C TRP A 394 -1.38 -3.11 -8.00
N ASN A 395 -2.09 -4.01 -7.31
CA ASN A 395 -3.49 -3.80 -6.92
C ASN A 395 -3.96 -4.87 -5.93
N VAL A 396 -5.15 -4.65 -5.38
CA VAL A 396 -5.89 -5.58 -4.51
C VAL A 396 -6.14 -6.98 -5.10
N TYR A 397 -6.13 -7.16 -6.43
CA TYR A 397 -6.30 -8.47 -7.06
C TYR A 397 -5.00 -9.27 -7.14
N SER A 398 -3.87 -8.65 -6.82
CA SER A 398 -2.55 -9.29 -6.90
C SER A 398 -2.07 -9.79 -5.52
N ALA A 399 -2.99 -10.04 -4.60
CA ALA A 399 -2.71 -10.62 -3.29
C ALA A 399 -2.73 -12.16 -3.34
N LEU A 400 -1.94 -12.79 -2.47
CA LEU A 400 -1.90 -14.26 -2.28
C LEU A 400 -1.61 -15.10 -3.53
N LYS A 401 -0.80 -14.57 -4.46
CA LYS A 401 -0.31 -15.34 -5.60
C LYS A 401 0.53 -16.53 -5.15
N ARG A 402 0.23 -17.71 -5.71
CA ARG A 402 0.86 -18.98 -5.32
C ARG A 402 2.09 -19.27 -6.19
N PHE A 403 3.27 -19.13 -5.60
CA PHE A 403 4.54 -19.43 -6.26
C PHE A 403 5.10 -20.74 -5.71
N GLN A 404 5.64 -21.58 -6.61
CA GLN A 404 6.45 -22.73 -6.18
C GLN A 404 7.73 -22.25 -5.51
N ALA A 405 8.16 -22.90 -4.43
CA ALA A 405 9.40 -22.59 -3.74
C ALA A 405 10.59 -22.58 -4.71
N LYS A 406 10.64 -23.58 -5.60
CA LYS A 406 11.70 -23.68 -6.60
C LYS A 406 11.73 -22.51 -7.60
N GLU A 407 10.57 -21.96 -7.96
CA GLU A 407 10.53 -20.79 -8.84
C GLU A 407 11.09 -19.55 -8.15
N LEU A 408 10.80 -19.35 -6.86
CA LEU A 408 11.38 -18.26 -6.08
C LEU A 408 12.89 -18.40 -5.94
N GLU A 409 13.41 -19.60 -5.67
CA GLU A 409 14.85 -19.86 -5.61
C GLU A 409 15.57 -19.46 -6.91
N GLU A 410 14.99 -19.78 -8.07
CA GLU A 410 15.65 -19.57 -9.36
C GLU A 410 15.54 -18.13 -9.88
N THR A 411 14.47 -17.42 -9.49
CA THR A 411 14.20 -16.05 -9.93
C THR A 411 14.67 -15.00 -8.92
N CYS A 412 14.90 -15.36 -7.67
CA CYS A 412 15.40 -14.45 -6.63
C CYS A 412 16.83 -13.98 -6.93
N TYR A 413 17.06 -12.68 -6.70
CA TYR A 413 18.39 -12.08 -6.65
C TYR A 413 18.65 -11.28 -5.36
N GLY A 414 17.68 -11.27 -4.44
CA GLY A 414 17.86 -10.71 -3.10
C GLY A 414 16.62 -10.86 -2.23
N VAL A 415 16.81 -10.85 -0.92
CA VAL A 415 15.74 -10.93 0.08
C VAL A 415 15.96 -9.83 1.10
N LEU A 416 14.97 -8.96 1.29
CA LEU A 416 14.98 -7.91 2.31
C LEU A 416 14.24 -8.42 3.55
N ILE A 417 14.98 -8.55 4.64
CA ILE A 417 14.50 -9.15 5.89
C ILE A 417 14.35 -8.06 6.95
N PHE A 418 13.18 -8.05 7.57
CA PHE A 418 12.79 -7.14 8.64
C PHE A 418 12.49 -7.99 9.86
N HIS A 419 13.26 -7.84 10.92
CA HIS A 419 13.10 -8.64 12.13
C HIS A 419 12.95 -7.74 13.33
N PRO A 420 11.87 -7.85 14.11
CA PRO A 420 11.65 -6.92 15.21
C PRO A 420 12.64 -7.14 16.35
N THR A 421 13.11 -6.06 16.99
CA THR A 421 13.96 -6.15 18.18
C THR A 421 13.17 -6.58 19.44
N SER A 422 11.85 -6.58 19.35
CA SER A 422 10.89 -7.03 20.37
C SER A 422 9.76 -7.79 19.68
N PRO A 423 9.28 -8.93 20.19
CA PRO A 423 8.24 -9.75 19.54
C PRO A 423 6.83 -9.10 19.53
N TYR A 424 6.75 -7.81 19.85
CA TYR A 424 5.53 -7.04 20.02
C TYR A 424 5.61 -5.75 19.24
N ILE A 425 4.50 -5.41 18.57
CA ILE A 425 4.31 -4.10 17.94
C ILE A 425 3.67 -3.17 18.98
N ASN A 426 4.22 -1.97 19.14
CA ASN A 426 3.51 -0.88 19.80
C ASN A 426 2.53 -0.30 18.78
N ARG A 427 1.23 -0.48 18.98
CA ARG A 427 0.20 0.16 18.18
C ARG A 427 -0.09 1.56 18.71
#